data_AF-A0A218QGM5-F1
#
_entry.id   AF-A0A218QGM5-F1
#
_cell.length_a   1.000
_cell.length_b   1.000
_cell.length_c   1.000
_cell.angle_alpha   90.00
_cell.angle_beta   90.00
_cell.angle_gamma   90.00
#
_symmetry.space_group_name_H-M   'P 1'
#
loop_
_entity.id
_entity.type
_entity.pdbx_description
1 polymer ?
#
loop_
_entity_poly.entity_id
_entity_poly.type
_entity_poly.pdbx_seq_one_letter_code
_entity_poly.pdbx_strand_id
1 'polypeptide(L)'
;MWFWEKDSIEYEVFKQYEYALSRIGVDFDREDVQDVLEACSFGLENALKSVIGYWVWLQQQERLMEYPSAVLIRAFDEQWKPRSWCDEWLNLPQLQSQGQRWYEGAAKVWGYDQRNQLVVNIVCEKGKDYIVFTNSKEMLVETAWRWGWERVLKYATS
;
A
#
# COMPACT_ATOMS: atom_id res chain seq x y z
N MET A 1 16.44 -1.65 7.28
CA MET A 1 16.35 -2.92 8.01
C MET A 1 14.89 -3.34 7.94
N TRP A 2 14.55 -4.61 7.67
CA TRP A 2 13.14 -5.02 7.68
C TRP A 2 12.78 -5.44 9.10
N PHE A 3 11.74 -4.83 9.69
CA PHE A 3 11.33 -5.03 11.09
C PHE A 3 10.82 -6.45 11.38
N TRP A 4 10.33 -7.13 10.33
CA TRP A 4 9.71 -8.43 10.41
C TRP A 4 10.24 -9.34 9.30
N GLU A 5 10.19 -10.65 9.55
CA GLU A 5 10.46 -11.66 8.52
C GLU A 5 9.40 -11.56 7.42
N LYS A 6 9.79 -11.80 6.16
CA LYS A 6 8.88 -11.66 5.00
C LYS A 6 7.64 -12.56 5.07
N ASP A 7 7.74 -13.66 5.80
CA ASP A 7 6.67 -14.65 5.95
C ASP A 7 5.87 -14.44 7.26
N SER A 8 6.10 -13.34 7.99
CA SER A 8 5.40 -13.02 9.22
C SER A 8 4.06 -12.32 8.96
N ILE A 9 3.10 -12.51 9.87
CA ILE A 9 1.79 -11.88 9.80
C ILE A 9 1.92 -10.35 9.86
N GLU A 10 2.83 -9.85 10.68
CA GLU A 10 3.10 -8.42 10.84
C GLU A 10 3.61 -7.80 9.54
N TYR A 11 4.48 -8.51 8.81
CA TYR A 11 4.95 -8.08 7.51
C TYR A 11 3.81 -7.99 6.50
N GLU A 12 2.96 -9.03 6.41
CA GLU A 12 1.80 -9.05 5.50
C GLU A 12 0.83 -7.91 5.82
N VAL A 13 0.49 -7.74 7.10
CA VAL A 13 -0.36 -6.65 7.58
C VAL A 13 0.24 -5.31 7.23
N PHE A 14 1.51 -5.06 7.57
CA PHE A 14 2.16 -3.79 7.27
C PHE A 14 2.13 -3.48 5.78
N LYS A 15 2.49 -4.45 4.93
CA LYS A 15 2.50 -4.30 3.47
C LYS A 15 1.14 -3.94 2.89
N GLN A 16 0.05 -4.39 3.49
CA GLN A 16 -1.29 -4.02 3.06
C GLN A 16 -1.58 -2.52 3.21
N TYR A 17 -1.03 -1.85 4.23
CA TYR A 17 -1.33 -0.44 4.54
C TYR A 17 -0.18 0.53 4.24
N GLU A 18 1.05 0.02 4.07
CA GLU A 18 2.28 0.80 3.85
C GLU A 18 2.08 1.88 2.78
N TYR A 19 1.58 1.49 1.60
CA TYR A 19 1.42 2.43 0.50
C TYR A 19 0.44 3.57 0.84
N ALA A 20 -0.72 3.24 1.41
CA ALA A 20 -1.72 4.24 1.77
C ALA A 20 -1.18 5.23 2.80
N LEU A 21 -0.45 4.75 3.81
CA LEU A 21 0.17 5.57 4.84
C LEU A 21 1.31 6.44 4.29
N SER A 22 2.16 5.91 3.40
CA SER A 22 3.17 6.71 2.71
C SER A 22 2.54 7.82 1.87
N ARG A 23 1.39 7.57 1.22
CA ARG A 23 0.65 8.60 0.48
C ARG A 23 0.03 9.68 1.36
N ILE A 24 -0.41 9.30 2.56
CA ILE A 24 -0.86 10.25 3.58
C ILE A 24 0.30 11.14 4.05
N GLY A 25 1.55 10.68 3.91
CA GLY A 25 2.77 11.41 4.27
C GLY A 25 3.49 10.84 5.49
N VAL A 26 3.19 9.59 5.85
CA VAL A 26 3.96 8.87 6.88
C VAL A 26 5.34 8.53 6.32
N ASP A 27 6.35 9.01 7.01
CA ASP A 27 7.75 8.72 6.76
C ASP A 27 8.20 7.51 7.60
N PHE A 28 8.39 6.36 6.95
CA PHE A 28 8.86 5.11 7.57
C PHE A 28 10.39 5.03 7.69
N ASP A 29 11.13 5.97 7.10
CA ASP A 29 12.59 6.07 7.28
C ASP A 29 12.97 6.87 8.54
N ARG A 30 11.99 7.49 9.21
CA ARG A 30 12.18 8.30 10.41
C ARG A 30 12.35 7.42 11.65
N GLU A 31 13.45 7.61 12.39
CA GLU A 31 13.88 6.77 13.52
C GLU A 31 12.77 6.52 14.56
N ASP A 32 12.05 7.56 14.97
CA ASP A 32 10.93 7.44 15.93
C ASP A 32 9.73 6.63 15.42
N VAL A 33 9.51 6.57 14.10
CA VAL A 33 8.50 5.71 13.47
C VAL A 33 8.99 4.27 13.43
N GLN A 34 10.29 4.06 13.21
CA GLN A 34 10.90 2.73 13.23
C GLN A 34 10.82 2.13 14.64
N ASP A 35 11.16 2.91 15.66
CA ASP A 35 11.11 2.49 17.06
C ASP A 35 9.71 1.99 17.47
N VAL A 36 8.65 2.72 17.12
CA VAL A 36 7.27 2.30 17.47
C VAL A 36 6.80 1.08 16.67
N LEU A 37 7.26 0.91 15.43
CA LEU A 37 6.93 -0.27 14.62
C LEU A 37 7.64 -1.52 15.16
N GLU A 38 8.92 -1.41 15.55
CA GLU A 38 9.68 -2.50 16.19
C GLU A 38 9.10 -2.87 17.56
N ALA A 39 8.72 -1.88 18.35
CA ALA A 39 8.12 -2.10 19.67
C ALA A 39 6.67 -2.59 19.61
N CYS A 40 6.02 -2.58 18.44
CA CYS A 40 4.62 -2.95 18.30
C CYS A 40 4.44 -4.47 18.40
N SER A 41 4.10 -4.96 19.60
CA SER A 41 3.79 -6.37 19.83
C SER A 41 2.31 -6.72 19.64
N PHE A 42 1.41 -5.72 19.63
CA PHE A 42 -0.04 -5.93 19.53
C PHE A 42 -0.74 -4.69 18.95
N GLY A 43 -1.77 -4.92 18.12
CA GLY A 43 -2.61 -3.83 17.60
C GLY A 43 -2.05 -3.09 16.39
N LEU A 44 -1.04 -3.65 15.71
CA LEU A 44 -0.45 -3.11 14.48
C LEU A 44 -1.52 -2.70 13.47
N GLU A 45 -2.33 -3.65 13.03
CA GLU A 45 -3.39 -3.40 12.06
C GLU A 45 -4.38 -2.32 12.51
N ASN A 46 -4.73 -2.30 13.81
CA ASN A 46 -5.66 -1.34 14.37
C ASN A 46 -5.11 0.09 14.31
N ALA A 47 -3.83 0.28 14.63
CA ALA A 47 -3.17 1.58 14.54
C ALA A 47 -3.13 2.06 13.08
N LEU A 48 -2.69 1.21 12.14
CA LEU A 48 -2.61 1.53 10.71
C LEU A 48 -3.99 1.93 10.14
N LYS A 49 -5.03 1.12 10.41
CA LYS A 49 -6.42 1.41 10.02
C LYS A 49 -6.93 2.73 10.62
N SER A 50 -6.58 3.00 11.88
CA SER A 50 -7.06 4.20 12.59
C SER A 50 -6.46 5.48 12.02
N VAL A 51 -5.18 5.47 11.63
CA VAL A 51 -4.53 6.62 10.98
C VAL A 51 -5.16 6.91 9.63
N ILE A 52 -5.37 5.88 8.79
CA ILE A 52 -6.04 6.04 7.50
C ILE A 52 -7.47 6.55 7.70
N GLY A 53 -8.22 5.98 8.65
CA GLY A 53 -9.58 6.43 8.94
C GLY A 53 -9.64 7.87 9.44
N TYR A 54 -8.67 8.28 10.27
CA TYR A 54 -8.56 9.67 10.71
C TYR A 54 -8.24 10.62 9.56
N TRP A 55 -7.37 10.22 8.64
CA TRP A 55 -7.10 10.97 7.42
C TRP A 55 -8.35 11.13 6.54
N VAL A 56 -9.10 10.04 6.30
CA VAL A 56 -10.35 10.09 5.53
C VAL A 56 -11.36 11.04 6.17
N TRP A 57 -11.52 10.97 7.49
CA TRP A 57 -12.38 11.89 8.22
C TRP A 57 -11.95 13.35 8.06
N LEU A 58 -10.64 13.64 8.16
CA LEU A 58 -10.12 15.00 7.94
C LEU A 58 -10.40 15.51 6.52
N GLN A 59 -10.24 14.66 5.50
CA GLN A 59 -10.55 15.02 4.11
C GLN A 59 -12.03 15.38 3.92
N GLN A 60 -12.95 14.64 4.56
CA GLN A 60 -14.38 14.96 4.54
C GLN A 60 -14.71 16.30 5.20
N GLN A 61 -13.85 16.77 6.10
CA GLN A 61 -13.96 18.08 6.75
C GLN A 61 -13.14 19.18 6.03
N GLU A 62 -12.56 18.88 4.86
CA GLU A 62 -11.66 19.78 4.11
C GLU A 62 -10.43 20.24 4.94
N ARG A 63 -9.96 19.38 5.84
CA ARG A 63 -8.80 19.63 6.70
C ARG A 63 -7.60 18.79 6.28
N LEU A 64 -6.41 19.30 6.59
CA LEU A 64 -5.14 18.63 6.34
C LEU A 64 -4.62 17.94 7.61
N MET A 65 -3.95 16.82 7.40
CA MET A 65 -3.15 16.16 8.43
C MET A 65 -1.73 16.72 8.37
N GLU A 66 -1.38 17.61 9.29
CA GLU A 66 -0.09 18.32 9.24
C GLU A 66 1.12 17.43 9.57
N TYR A 67 0.96 16.46 10.48
CA TYR A 67 2.05 15.60 10.95
C TYR A 67 1.70 14.10 10.92
N PRO A 68 1.60 13.47 9.74
CA PRO A 68 1.19 12.06 9.61
C PRO A 68 2.02 11.07 10.44
N SER A 69 3.35 11.18 10.43
CA SER A 69 4.21 10.30 11.23
C SER A 69 3.98 10.45 12.74
N ALA A 70 3.71 11.66 13.22
CA ALA A 70 3.40 11.89 14.64
C ALA A 70 2.01 11.34 15.00
N VAL A 71 1.06 11.42 14.08
CA VAL A 71 -0.27 10.78 14.24
C VAL A 71 -0.13 9.26 14.30
N LEU A 72 0.75 8.66 13.49
CA LEU A 72 1.01 7.23 13.55
C LEU A 72 1.62 6.80 14.89
N ILE A 73 2.67 7.50 15.35
CA ILE A 73 3.29 7.26 16.67
C ILE A 73 2.23 7.34 17.78
N ARG A 74 1.43 8.41 17.76
CA ARG A 74 0.34 8.59 18.72
C ARG A 74 -0.70 7.46 18.67
N ALA A 75 -1.04 6.97 17.46
CA ALA A 75 -1.98 5.87 17.30
C ALA A 75 -1.46 4.56 17.93
N PHE A 76 -0.13 4.33 17.90
CA PHE A 76 0.51 3.24 18.61
C PHE A 76 0.52 3.45 20.12
N ASP A 77 0.98 4.61 20.60
CA ASP A 77 1.08 4.93 22.03
C ASP A 77 -0.28 4.87 22.74
N GLU A 78 -1.32 5.40 22.10
CA GLU A 78 -2.67 5.44 22.64
C GLU A 78 -3.51 4.20 22.27
N GLN A 79 -2.92 3.22 21.56
CA GLN A 79 -3.57 1.99 21.11
C GLN A 79 -4.92 2.25 20.43
N TRP A 80 -4.92 3.11 19.42
CA TRP A 80 -6.14 3.48 18.72
C TRP A 80 -6.85 2.26 18.13
N LYS A 81 -8.18 2.27 18.26
CA LYS A 81 -9.05 1.25 17.66
C LYS A 81 -9.82 1.84 16.50
N PRO A 82 -9.90 1.15 15.35
CA PRO A 82 -10.68 1.61 14.22
C PRO A 82 -12.16 1.65 14.60
N ARG A 83 -12.78 2.83 14.57
CA ARG A 83 -14.20 3.00 14.93
C ARG A 83 -15.15 2.87 13.74
N SER A 84 -14.69 3.25 12.55
CA SER A 84 -15.52 3.32 11.34
C SER A 84 -14.78 2.82 10.10
N TRP A 85 -13.90 1.84 10.26
CA TRP A 85 -13.09 1.33 9.15
C TRP A 85 -13.96 0.76 8.03
N CYS A 86 -13.64 1.14 6.79
CA CYS A 86 -14.20 0.57 5.58
C CYS A 86 -13.06 0.13 4.66
N ASP A 87 -13.03 -1.15 4.25
CA ASP A 87 -11.96 -1.70 3.40
C ASP A 87 -11.86 -0.98 2.05
N GLU A 88 -12.98 -0.43 1.56
CA GLU A 88 -13.06 0.36 0.34
C GLU A 88 -12.21 1.63 0.39
N TRP A 89 -11.80 2.09 1.58
CA TRP A 89 -10.93 3.26 1.73
C TRP A 89 -9.55 3.04 1.13
N LEU A 90 -9.03 1.81 1.12
CA LEU A 90 -7.79 1.50 0.40
C LEU A 90 -7.94 1.63 -1.12
N ASN A 91 -9.17 1.58 -1.62
CA ASN A 91 -9.50 1.80 -3.03
C ASN A 91 -9.82 3.26 -3.36
N LEU A 92 -9.74 4.18 -2.38
CA LEU A 92 -9.89 5.60 -2.68
C LEU A 92 -8.79 6.05 -3.65
N PRO A 93 -9.12 6.81 -4.70
CA PRO A 93 -8.12 7.22 -5.69
C PRO A 93 -6.91 7.89 -5.04
N GLN A 94 -7.06 8.66 -3.96
CA GLN A 94 -5.93 9.33 -3.31
C GLN A 94 -4.97 8.35 -2.60
N LEU A 95 -5.47 7.18 -2.19
CA LEU A 95 -4.76 6.16 -1.41
C LEU A 95 -4.38 4.92 -2.24
N GLN A 96 -4.98 4.72 -3.42
CA GLN A 96 -4.62 3.63 -4.32
C GLN A 96 -3.19 3.77 -4.85
N SER A 97 -2.51 2.62 -4.92
CA SER A 97 -1.21 2.54 -5.56
C SER A 97 -1.30 2.68 -7.07
N GLN A 98 -0.24 3.22 -7.69
CA GLN A 98 -0.18 3.23 -9.16
C GLN A 98 -0.28 1.80 -9.68
N GLY A 99 0.30 0.86 -8.94
CA GLY A 99 0.17 -0.57 -9.16
C GLY A 99 -1.26 -1.06 -9.06
N GLN A 100 -1.99 -0.72 -8.00
CA GLN A 100 -3.39 -1.13 -7.85
C GLN A 100 -4.26 -0.58 -8.97
N ARG A 101 -4.08 0.70 -9.33
CA ARG A 101 -4.74 1.32 -10.49
C ARG A 101 -4.38 0.62 -11.79
N TRP A 102 -3.11 0.24 -11.97
CA TRP A 102 -2.66 -0.49 -13.13
C TRP A 102 -3.26 -1.89 -13.18
N TYR A 103 -3.36 -2.58 -12.04
CA TYR A 103 -3.95 -3.92 -11.90
C TYR A 103 -5.43 -3.94 -12.29
N GLU A 104 -6.19 -2.97 -11.79
CA GLU A 104 -7.59 -2.77 -12.15
C GLU A 104 -7.74 -2.37 -13.63
N GLY A 105 -6.84 -1.51 -14.12
CA GLY A 105 -6.78 -1.13 -15.54
C GLY A 105 -6.50 -2.32 -16.44
N ALA A 106 -5.54 -3.17 -16.09
CA ALA A 106 -5.19 -4.39 -16.80
C ALA A 106 -6.38 -5.35 -16.84
N ALA A 107 -7.12 -5.51 -15.74
CA ALA A 107 -8.33 -6.33 -15.73
C ALA A 107 -9.42 -5.79 -16.69
N LYS A 108 -9.54 -4.48 -16.84
CA LYS A 108 -10.49 -3.85 -17.79
C LYS A 108 -10.07 -4.02 -19.26
N VAL A 109 -8.77 -4.03 -19.55
CA VAL A 109 -8.25 -4.09 -20.93
C VAL A 109 -7.98 -5.51 -21.40
N TRP A 110 -7.34 -6.34 -20.56
CA TRP A 110 -6.98 -7.73 -20.87
C TRP A 110 -8.05 -8.73 -20.44
N GLY A 111 -8.96 -8.33 -19.55
CA GLY A 111 -9.88 -9.24 -18.89
C GLY A 111 -9.32 -9.78 -17.57
N TYR A 112 -10.22 -10.08 -16.64
CA TYR A 112 -9.88 -10.56 -15.30
C TYR A 112 -9.05 -11.84 -15.32
N ASP A 113 -9.45 -12.81 -16.14
CA ASP A 113 -8.80 -14.12 -16.20
C ASP A 113 -7.36 -14.03 -16.72
N GLN A 114 -7.14 -13.28 -17.80
CA GLN A 114 -5.81 -13.12 -18.38
C GLN A 114 -4.87 -12.35 -17.45
N ARG A 115 -5.37 -11.30 -16.79
CA ARG A 115 -4.58 -10.58 -15.78
C ARG A 115 -4.20 -11.48 -14.61
N ASN A 116 -5.14 -12.29 -14.09
CA ASN A 116 -4.88 -13.21 -12.98
C ASN A 116 -3.88 -14.33 -13.33
N GLN A 117 -3.85 -14.76 -14.60
CA GLN A 117 -2.88 -15.75 -15.08
C GLN A 117 -1.47 -15.19 -15.26
N LEU A 118 -1.35 -13.88 -15.52
CA LEU A 118 -0.07 -13.27 -15.87
C LEU A 118 0.57 -12.50 -14.72
N VAL A 119 -0.23 -11.89 -13.85
CA VAL A 119 0.25 -11.05 -12.75
C VAL A 119 0.12 -11.82 -11.44
N VAL A 120 1.26 -12.17 -10.87
CA VAL A 120 1.35 -12.88 -9.57
C VAL A 120 1.02 -11.92 -8.45
N ASN A 121 1.69 -10.75 -8.44
CA ASN A 121 1.54 -9.77 -7.39
C ASN A 121 1.96 -8.38 -7.87
N ILE A 122 1.60 -7.36 -7.09
CA ILE A 122 2.16 -6.02 -7.18
C ILE A 122 2.82 -5.70 -5.85
N VAL A 123 4.13 -5.46 -5.91
CA VAL A 123 4.95 -5.23 -4.72
C VAL A 123 5.34 -3.76 -4.66
N CYS A 124 5.15 -3.14 -3.50
CA CYS A 124 5.69 -1.83 -3.22
C CYS A 124 7.07 -1.98 -2.54
N GLU A 125 8.10 -1.44 -3.18
CA GLU A 125 9.44 -1.31 -2.60
C GLU A 125 9.90 0.14 -2.68
N LYS A 126 10.22 0.73 -1.51
CA LYS A 126 10.72 2.11 -1.38
C LYS A 126 9.81 3.14 -2.07
N GLY A 127 8.49 2.98 -1.91
CA GLY A 127 7.48 3.87 -2.50
C GLY A 127 7.31 3.75 -4.02
N LYS A 128 7.86 2.70 -4.64
CA LYS A 128 7.67 2.39 -6.06
C LYS A 128 6.96 1.05 -6.21
N ASP A 129 5.96 1.02 -7.07
CA ASP A 129 5.20 -0.19 -7.37
C ASP A 129 5.87 -0.98 -8.51
N TYR A 130 6.01 -2.28 -8.30
CA TYR A 130 6.51 -3.24 -9.27
C TYR A 130 5.46 -4.32 -9.51
N ILE A 131 5.27 -4.69 -10.78
CA ILE A 131 4.42 -5.78 -11.23
C ILE A 131 5.29 -7.02 -11.31
N VAL A 132 4.90 -8.07 -10.59
CA VAL A 132 5.54 -9.38 -10.64
C VAL A 132 4.72 -10.29 -11.53
N PHE A 133 5.32 -10.78 -12.61
CA PHE A 133 4.67 -11.65 -13.58
C PHE A 133 4.96 -13.13 -13.31
N THR A 134 4.10 -14.01 -13.84
CA THR A 134 4.25 -15.48 -13.70
C THR A 134 5.49 -16.03 -14.40
N ASN A 135 6.04 -15.33 -15.39
CA ASN A 135 7.30 -15.66 -16.04
C ASN A 135 8.55 -15.24 -15.23
N SER A 136 8.38 -14.93 -13.94
CA SER A 136 9.44 -14.47 -13.02
C SER A 136 10.09 -13.13 -13.38
N LYS A 137 9.52 -12.39 -14.33
CA LYS A 137 9.96 -11.03 -14.65
C LYS A 137 9.24 -10.02 -13.78
N GLU A 138 9.92 -8.90 -13.54
CA GLU A 138 9.38 -7.78 -12.80
C GLU A 138 9.43 -6.51 -13.64
N MET A 139 8.42 -5.66 -13.49
CA MET A 139 8.37 -4.37 -14.19
C MET A 139 7.86 -3.29 -13.28
N LEU A 140 8.57 -2.17 -13.23
CA LEU A 140 8.11 -0.98 -12.53
C LEU A 140 6.82 -0.46 -13.19
N VAL A 141 5.79 -0.18 -12.39
CA VAL A 141 4.45 0.19 -12.87
C VAL A 141 4.48 1.45 -13.76
N GLU A 142 5.31 2.44 -13.44
CA GLU A 142 5.47 3.63 -14.28
C GLU A 142 5.97 3.26 -15.69
N THR A 143 6.84 2.24 -15.80
CA THR A 143 7.32 1.73 -17.08
C THR A 143 6.20 1.02 -17.82
N ALA A 144 5.37 0.24 -17.12
CA ALA A 144 4.21 -0.42 -17.70
C ALA A 144 3.20 0.58 -18.28
N TRP A 145 2.96 1.70 -17.59
CA TRP A 145 2.14 2.80 -18.12
C TRP A 145 2.73 3.42 -19.39
N ARG A 146 4.05 3.67 -19.42
CA ARG A 146 4.72 4.22 -20.60
C ARG A 146 4.72 3.26 -21.80
N TRP A 147 4.81 1.96 -21.54
CA TRP A 147 4.82 0.93 -22.58
C TRP A 147 3.43 0.66 -23.17
N GLY A 148 2.39 0.88 -22.37
CA GLY A 148 1.01 0.60 -22.76
C GLY A 148 0.68 -0.90 -22.76
N TRP A 149 -0.62 -1.19 -22.74
CA TRP A 149 -1.18 -2.50 -22.46
C TRP A 149 -0.68 -3.62 -23.39
N GLU A 150 -0.62 -3.39 -24.71
CA GLU A 150 -0.24 -4.44 -25.66
C GLU A 150 1.23 -4.87 -25.51
N ARG A 151 2.13 -3.92 -25.26
CA ARG A 151 3.56 -4.20 -25.14
C ARG A 151 3.87 -4.90 -23.82
N VAL A 152 3.20 -4.50 -22.73
CA VAL A 152 3.34 -5.18 -21.44
C VAL A 152 2.76 -6.60 -21.51
N LEU A 153 1.63 -6.79 -22.21
CA LEU A 153 1.06 -8.13 -22.42
C LEU A 153 2.06 -9.06 -23.10
N LYS A 154 2.69 -8.60 -24.20
CA LYS A 154 3.75 -9.37 -24.88
C LYS A 154 4.92 -9.67 -23.95
N TYR A 155 5.35 -8.69 -23.15
CA TYR A 155 6.45 -8.88 -22.20
C TYR A 155 6.14 -9.93 -21.14
N ALA A 156 4.90 -9.96 -20.64
CA ALA A 156 4.41 -10.91 -19.63
C ALA A 156 4.22 -12.33 -20.19
N THR A 157 3.92 -12.49 -21.48
CA THR A 157 3.73 -13.79 -22.14
C THR A 157 4.97 -14.36 -22.81
N SER A 158 6.03 -13.56 -22.95
CA SER A 158 7.35 -14.00 -23.45
C SER A 158 8.15 -14.70 -22.38
#